data_AF-A0A1T4ZMT3-F1
#
_entry.id   AF-A0A1T4ZMT3-F1
#
_cell.length_a   1.000
_cell.length_b   1.000
_cell.length_c   1.000
_cell.angle_alpha   90.00
_cell.angle_beta   90.00
_cell.angle_gamma   90.00
#
_symmetry.space_group_name_H-M   'P 1'
#
loop_
_entity.id
_entity.type
_entity.pdbx_description
1 polymer ?
#
loop_
_entity_poly.entity_id
_entity_poly.type
_entity_poly.pdbx_seq_one_letter_code
_entity_poly.pdbx_strand_id
1 'polypeptide(L)'
;MILSQISLSIGDVTDIIQTIVIVVSLIYVAIQVRESTRATKGATYQSIITAFAEIESRISQDAEVAKIYRLGQASSDKFNETQLARFNELMSSFFNLYENLYYQYNN
;
A
#
# COMPACT_ATOMS: atom_id res chain seq x y z
N MET A 1 14.32 -32.68 55.36
CA MET A 1 13.09 -31.86 55.47
C MET A 1 13.17 -30.63 54.55
N ILE A 2 13.53 -30.80 53.28
CA ILE A 2 13.59 -29.70 52.29
C ILE A 2 12.89 -30.11 50.97
N LEU A 3 12.57 -31.39 50.80
CA LEU A 3 11.97 -31.93 49.56
C LEU A 3 10.43 -32.04 49.59
N SER A 4 9.75 -31.57 50.65
CA SER A 4 8.29 -31.75 50.82
C SER A 4 7.46 -30.45 50.68
N GLN A 5 8.02 -29.36 50.15
CA GLN A 5 7.37 -28.03 50.10
C GLN A 5 7.29 -27.46 48.67
N ILE A 6 7.24 -28.31 47.65
CA ILE A 6 6.79 -27.89 46.31
C ILE A 6 5.40 -28.49 46.10
N SER A 7 4.42 -28.00 46.86
CA SER A 7 3.02 -28.20 46.50
C SER A 7 2.62 -27.02 45.63
N LEU A 8 2.56 -27.22 44.31
CA LEU A 8 2.03 -26.22 43.37
C LEU A 8 0.65 -25.79 43.86
N SER A 9 0.49 -24.51 44.19
CA SER A 9 -0.82 -23.96 44.51
C SER A 9 -1.63 -23.79 43.23
N ILE A 10 -2.96 -23.71 43.37
CA ILE A 10 -3.84 -23.42 42.22
C ILE A 10 -3.48 -22.05 41.60
N GLY A 11 -2.99 -21.11 42.42
CA GLY A 11 -2.47 -19.82 41.95
C GLY A 11 -1.27 -20.01 41.02
N ASP A 12 -0.26 -20.79 41.43
CA ASP A 12 0.94 -21.04 40.62
C ASP A 12 0.59 -21.69 39.28
N VAL A 13 -0.35 -22.65 39.26
CA VAL A 13 -0.81 -23.30 38.03
C VAL A 13 -1.54 -22.31 37.13
N THR A 14 -2.39 -21.45 37.70
CA THR A 14 -3.14 -20.43 36.94
C THR A 14 -2.19 -19.40 36.34
N ASP A 15 -1.18 -18.96 37.08
CA ASP A 15 -0.19 -17.98 36.63
C ASP A 15 0.66 -18.54 35.49
N ILE A 16 1.05 -19.82 35.56
CA ILE A 16 1.74 -20.52 34.46
C ILE A 16 0.85 -20.55 33.20
N ILE A 17 -0.42 -20.92 33.33
CA ILE A 17 -1.35 -20.97 32.21
C ILE A 17 -1.56 -19.57 31.61
N GLN A 18 -1.77 -18.54 32.43
CA GLN A 18 -1.92 -17.16 31.97
C GLN A 18 -0.68 -16.71 31.20
N THR A 19 0.51 -16.99 31.74
CA THR A 19 1.78 -16.67 31.08
C THR A 19 1.89 -17.35 29.72
N ILE A 20 1.55 -18.65 29.64
CA ILE A 20 1.55 -19.39 28.37
C ILE A 20 0.57 -18.76 27.37
N VAL A 21 -0.64 -18.43 27.80
CA VAL A 21 -1.66 -17.79 26.94
C VAL A 21 -1.17 -16.45 26.41
N ILE A 22 -0.52 -15.63 27.25
CA ILE A 22 0.06 -14.35 26.84
C ILE A 22 1.16 -14.57 25.80
N VAL A 23 2.09 -15.50 26.03
CA VAL A 23 3.17 -15.81 25.08
C VAL A 23 2.61 -16.26 23.74
N VAL A 24 1.63 -17.18 23.73
CA VAL A 24 0.97 -17.65 22.51
C VAL A 24 0.27 -16.49 21.78
N SER A 25 -0.41 -15.62 22.52
CA SER A 25 -1.08 -14.44 21.97
C SER A 25 -0.09 -13.48 21.31
N LEU A 26 1.07 -13.23 21.93
CA LEU A 26 2.12 -12.38 21.37
C LEU A 26 2.72 -12.99 20.10
N ILE A 27 2.93 -14.31 20.05
CA ILE A 27 3.39 -15.01 18.85
C ILE A 27 2.37 -14.83 17.72
N TYR A 28 1.08 -15.04 18.01
CA TYR A 28 0.01 -14.86 17.04
C TYR A 28 -0.03 -13.44 16.49
N VAL A 29 0.02 -12.42 17.36
CA VAL A 29 0.05 -11.00 16.93
C VAL A 29 1.30 -10.72 16.08
N ALA A 30 2.46 -11.24 16.44
CA ALA A 30 3.68 -11.06 15.66
C ALA A 30 3.56 -11.64 14.24
N ILE A 31 2.93 -12.81 14.11
CA ILE A 31 2.63 -13.40 12.79
C ILE A 31 1.61 -12.54 12.05
N GLN A 32 0.51 -12.17 12.70
CA GLN A 32 -0.56 -11.37 12.12
C GLN A 32 -0.05 -10.02 11.59
N VAL A 33 0.83 -9.32 12.32
CA VAL A 33 1.42 -8.05 11.87
C VAL A 33 2.29 -8.24 10.62
N ARG A 34 3.05 -9.35 10.54
CA ARG A 34 3.87 -9.65 9.35
C ARG A 34 3.00 -9.95 8.13
N GLU A 35 1.95 -10.75 8.31
CA GLU A 35 1.01 -11.05 7.23
C GLU A 35 0.23 -9.82 6.80
N SER A 36 -0.26 -9.02 7.75
CA SER A 36 -0.91 -7.74 7.47
C SER A 36 0.01 -6.81 6.69
N THR A 37 1.28 -6.71 7.06
CA THR A 37 2.28 -5.89 6.33
C THR A 37 2.45 -6.39 4.89
N ARG A 38 2.53 -7.71 4.68
CA ARG A 38 2.62 -8.31 3.35
C ARG A 38 1.36 -8.04 2.52
N ALA A 39 0.18 -8.17 3.12
CA ALA A 39 -1.10 -7.89 2.46
C ALA A 39 -1.23 -6.41 2.08
N THR A 40 -0.88 -5.49 2.99
CA THR A 40 -0.87 -4.05 2.73
C THR A 40 0.06 -3.71 1.57
N LYS A 41 1.29 -4.24 1.54
CA LYS A 41 2.20 -4.04 0.40
C LYS A 41 1.60 -4.51 -0.93
N GLY A 42 0.91 -5.65 -0.93
CA GLY A 42 0.22 -6.17 -2.12
C GLY A 42 -0.93 -5.27 -2.57
N ALA A 43 -1.75 -4.79 -1.62
CA ALA A 43 -2.85 -3.87 -1.90
C ALA A 43 -2.34 -2.52 -2.45
N THR A 44 -1.27 -2.00 -1.86
CA THR A 44 -0.57 -0.78 -2.31
C THR A 44 -0.10 -0.91 -3.76
N TYR A 45 0.60 -2.00 -4.10
CA TYR A 45 1.02 -2.28 -5.47
C TYR A 45 -0.17 -2.35 -6.43
N GLN A 46 -1.24 -3.06 -6.04
CA GLN A 46 -2.43 -3.16 -6.87
C GLN A 46 -3.10 -1.80 -7.11
N SER A 47 -3.15 -0.93 -6.10
CA SER A 47 -3.70 0.43 -6.23
C SER A 47 -2.91 1.28 -7.24
N ILE A 48 -1.58 1.19 -7.25
CA ILE A 48 -0.74 1.87 -8.24
C ILE A 48 -1.05 1.37 -9.65
N ILE A 49 -1.12 0.04 -9.83
CA ILE A 49 -1.41 -0.56 -11.13
C ILE A 49 -2.80 -0.13 -11.63
N THR A 50 -3.79 -0.09 -10.75
CA THR A 50 -5.14 0.37 -11.10
C THR A 50 -5.14 1.85 -11.51
N ALA A 51 -4.46 2.72 -10.75
CA ALA A 51 -4.37 4.14 -11.08
C ALA A 51 -3.66 4.38 -12.42
N PHE A 52 -2.61 3.61 -12.72
CA PHE A 52 -1.93 3.68 -14.01
C PHE A 52 -2.83 3.19 -15.15
N ALA A 53 -3.52 2.06 -14.96
CA ALA A 53 -4.46 1.51 -15.94
C ALA A 53 -5.62 2.48 -16.24
N GLU A 54 -6.07 3.27 -15.27
CA GLU A 54 -7.06 4.33 -15.50
C GLU A 54 -6.54 5.43 -16.43
N ILE A 55 -5.27 5.84 -16.28
CA ILE A 55 -4.65 6.83 -17.17
C ILE A 55 -4.50 6.25 -18.58
N GLU A 56 -3.99 5.02 -18.69
CA GLU A 56 -3.87 4.31 -19.99
C GLU A 56 -5.24 4.11 -20.66
N SER A 57 -6.27 3.81 -19.87
CA SER A 57 -7.65 3.68 -20.34
C SER A 57 -8.18 4.99 -20.91
N ARG A 58 -7.97 6.13 -20.22
CA ARG A 58 -8.33 7.46 -20.74
C ARG A 58 -7.63 7.78 -22.05
N ILE A 59 -6.35 7.44 -22.17
CA ILE A 59 -5.56 7.66 -23.40
C ILE A 59 -6.01 6.73 -24.53
N SER A 60 -6.33 5.47 -24.25
CA SER A 60 -6.68 4.49 -25.28
C SER A 60 -8.12 4.60 -25.79
N GLN A 61 -9.05 5.06 -24.95
CA GLN A 61 -10.47 5.10 -25.29
C GLN A 61 -10.93 6.45 -25.85
N ASP A 62 -10.25 7.55 -25.54
CA ASP A 62 -10.58 8.88 -26.05
C ASP A 62 -9.54 9.31 -27.11
N ALA A 63 -9.98 9.36 -28.37
CA ALA A 63 -9.12 9.72 -29.49
C ALA A 63 -8.55 11.15 -29.40
N GLU A 64 -9.26 12.08 -28.75
CA GLU A 64 -8.77 13.43 -28.54
C GLU A 64 -7.69 13.44 -27.45
N VAL A 65 -7.90 12.74 -26.34
CA VAL A 65 -6.89 12.58 -25.29
C VAL A 65 -5.64 11.87 -25.84
N ALA A 66 -5.82 10.81 -26.63
CA ALA A 66 -4.72 10.11 -27.32
C ALA A 66 -3.91 11.08 -28.20
N LYS A 67 -4.59 11.92 -28.97
CA LYS A 67 -3.97 12.92 -29.85
C LYS A 67 -3.20 13.97 -29.04
N ILE A 68 -3.81 14.51 -27.99
CA ILE A 68 -3.18 15.50 -27.10
C ILE A 68 -1.96 14.89 -26.43
N TYR A 69 -2.06 13.67 -25.90
CA TYR A 69 -0.94 12.97 -25.27
C TYR A 69 0.21 12.73 -26.25
N ARG A 70 -0.07 12.25 -27.47
CA ARG A 70 0.95 12.01 -28.49
C ARG A 70 1.62 13.29 -28.97
N LEU A 71 0.83 14.33 -29.26
CA LEU A 71 1.37 15.59 -29.77
C LEU A 71 2.14 16.35 -28.68
N GLY A 72 1.62 16.37 -27.45
CA GLY A 72 2.23 17.10 -26.34
C GLY A 72 3.57 16.50 -25.91
N GLN A 73 3.75 15.19 -26.06
CA GLN A 73 5.05 14.54 -25.87
C GLN A 73 6.12 14.98 -26.88
N ALA A 74 5.72 15.41 -28.09
CA ALA A 74 6.64 15.84 -29.13
C ALA A 74 6.87 17.36 -29.13
N SER A 75 5.80 18.15 -29.11
CA SER A 75 5.81 19.61 -28.96
C SER A 75 4.38 20.11 -28.72
N SER A 76 4.20 20.90 -27.66
CA SER A 76 2.94 21.55 -27.32
C SER A 76 2.77 22.92 -27.97
N ASP A 77 3.70 23.37 -28.82
CA ASP A 77 3.79 24.75 -29.31
C ASP A 77 2.60 25.17 -30.19
N LYS A 78 1.83 24.19 -30.67
CA LYS A 78 0.63 24.39 -31.51
C LYS A 78 -0.68 24.12 -30.79
N PHE A 79 -0.64 23.89 -29.48
CA PHE A 79 -1.85 23.69 -28.70
C PHE A 79 -2.62 24.99 -28.55
N ASN A 80 -3.93 24.91 -28.70
CA ASN A 80 -4.79 25.96 -28.16
C ASN A 80 -4.83 25.86 -26.62
N GLU A 81 -5.34 26.88 -25.95
CA GLU A 81 -5.38 26.96 -24.48
C GLU A 81 -6.02 25.73 -23.84
N THR A 82 -7.11 25.23 -24.42
CA THR A 82 -7.82 24.04 -23.92
C THR A 82 -6.97 22.78 -24.05
N GLN A 83 -6.31 22.57 -25.17
CA GLN A 83 -5.44 21.41 -25.40
C GLN A 83 -4.22 21.43 -24.46
N LEU A 84 -3.65 22.62 -24.24
CA LEU A 84 -2.55 22.80 -23.30
C LEU A 84 -2.97 22.51 -21.87
N ALA A 85 -4.12 23.01 -21.43
CA ALA A 85 -4.68 22.70 -20.12
C ALA A 85 -4.91 21.21 -19.94
N ARG A 86 -5.55 20.53 -20.91
CA ARG A 86 -5.79 19.09 -20.86
C ARG A 86 -4.50 18.27 -20.84
N PHE A 87 -3.48 18.70 -21.58
CA PHE A 87 -2.17 18.05 -21.54
C PHE A 87 -1.50 18.21 -20.19
N ASN A 88 -1.50 19.42 -19.63
CA ASN A 88 -0.91 19.70 -18.32
C ASN A 88 -1.60 18.90 -17.20
N GLU A 89 -2.93 18.78 -17.23
CA GLU A 89 -3.68 17.95 -16.27
C GLU A 89 -3.36 16.46 -16.42
N LEU A 90 -3.21 15.98 -17.66
CA LEU A 90 -2.80 14.61 -17.92
C LEU A 90 -1.38 14.36 -17.38
N MET A 91 -0.43 15.28 -17.60
CA MET A 91 0.92 15.18 -17.05
C MET A 91 0.92 15.26 -15.53
N SER A 92 0.13 16.16 -14.93
CA SER A 92 -0.07 16.26 -13.49
C SER A 92 -0.55 14.94 -12.89
N SER A 93 -1.47 14.24 -13.58
CA SER A 93 -1.94 12.91 -13.16
C SER A 93 -0.81 11.87 -13.12
N PHE A 94 0.09 11.89 -14.11
CA PHE A 94 1.29 11.04 -14.08
C PHE A 94 2.26 11.43 -12.95
N PHE A 95 2.49 12.74 -12.73
CA PHE A 95 3.35 13.21 -11.65
C PHE A 95 2.82 12.81 -10.27
N ASN A 96 1.53 12.99 -10.02
CA ASN A 96 0.88 12.59 -8.78
C ASN A 96 1.00 11.08 -8.54
N LEU A 97 0.92 10.25 -9.60
CA LEU A 97 1.15 8.81 -9.50
C LEU A 97 2.58 8.50 -9.06
N TYR A 98 3.59 9.13 -9.67
CA TYR A 98 4.99 8.93 -9.30
C TYR A 98 5.32 9.45 -7.90
N GLU A 99 4.75 10.58 -7.51
CA GLU A 99 4.87 11.13 -6.16
C GLU A 99 4.25 10.16 -5.13
N ASN A 100 3.07 9.62 -5.43
CA ASN A 100 2.41 8.63 -4.59
C ASN A 100 3.25 7.35 -4.45
N LEU A 101 3.83 6.86 -5.55
CA LEU A 101 4.80 5.76 -5.56
C LEU A 101 6.02 6.05 -4.68
N TYR A 102 6.60 7.23 -4.79
CA TYR A 102 7.76 7.64 -3.99
C TYR A 102 7.45 7.67 -2.49
N TYR A 103 6.30 8.24 -2.09
CA TYR A 103 5.88 8.24 -0.69
C TYR A 103 5.54 6.84 -0.16
N GLN A 104 5.03 5.93 -0.99
CA GLN A 104 4.75 4.55 -0.60
C GLN A 104 6.01 3.68 -0.54
N TYR A 105 7.06 4.02 -1.28
CA TYR A 105 8.34 3.32 -1.19
C TYR A 105 9.15 3.75 0.06
N ASN A 106 9.07 5.02 0.42
CA ASN A 106 9.82 5.58 1.55
C ASN A 106 9.18 5.37 2.93
N ASN A 107 7.87 5.09 2.99
CA ASN A 107 7.14 4.77 4.22
C ASN A 107 6.96 3.26 4.38
#